data_AF-A0A0F0FH86-F1
#
_entry.id   AF-A0A0F0FH86-F1
#
_cell.length_a   1.000
_cell.length_b   1.000
_cell.length_c   1.000
_cell.angle_alpha   90.00
_cell.angle_beta   90.00
_cell.angle_gamma   90.00
#
_symmetry.space_group_name_H-M   'P 1'
#
loop_
_entity.id
_entity.type
_entity.pdbx_description
1 polymer ?
#
loop_
_entity_poly.entity_id
_entity_poly.type
_entity_poly.pdbx_seq_one_letter_code
_entity_poly.pdbx_strand_id
1 'polypeptide(L)'
;MLILVGAAAILLLPVPGAWRDVTHIVNEVTIAQPDAVVFDYVSTPANWPDWHPSSLAVAGAADHPLVPGEQVTETFLVAGRRGKVVWTVVERSRPSVWMIQGTIDGREAGTVRYTLAPTPQGTRFRRDFSYAAPNLLFALTNRLLLRKRIEAESTEAVTRLSAVLEARKPAAGTGG
;
A
#
# COMPACT_ATOMS: atom_id res chain seq x y z
N MET A 1 22.97 -37.88 -10.02
CA MET A 1 23.03 -36.40 -9.91
C MET A 1 21.91 -35.77 -10.76
N LEU A 2 20.65 -36.09 -10.50
CA LEU A 2 19.49 -35.56 -11.25
C LEU A 2 18.23 -35.29 -10.38
N ILE A 3 18.25 -35.66 -9.10
CA ILE A 3 17.10 -35.51 -8.19
C ILE A 3 17.08 -34.12 -7.51
N LEU A 4 18.24 -33.47 -7.37
CA LEU A 4 18.37 -32.15 -6.72
C LEU A 4 17.86 -30.97 -7.55
N VAL A 5 17.81 -31.09 -8.88
CA VAL A 5 17.32 -30.00 -9.76
C VAL A 5 15.79 -29.93 -9.74
N GLY A 6 15.09 -31.06 -9.60
CA GLY A 6 13.63 -31.13 -9.56
C GLY A 6 13.01 -30.43 -8.35
N ALA A 7 13.62 -30.55 -7.17
CA ALA A 7 13.13 -29.92 -5.94
C ALA A 7 13.23 -28.38 -5.96
N ALA A 8 14.26 -27.82 -6.60
CA ALA A 8 14.45 -26.38 -6.71
C ALA A 8 13.47 -25.73 -7.70
N ALA A 9 13.12 -26.42 -8.80
CA ALA A 9 12.15 -25.93 -9.77
C ALA A 9 10.73 -25.84 -9.18
N ILE A 10 10.37 -26.76 -8.28
CA ILE A 10 9.06 -26.76 -7.59
C ILE A 10 8.86 -25.50 -6.73
N LEU A 11 9.92 -24.96 -6.13
CA LEU A 11 9.84 -23.74 -5.30
C LEU A 11 9.50 -22.46 -6.10
N LEU A 12 9.71 -22.47 -7.41
CA LEU A 12 9.43 -21.35 -8.32
C LEU A 12 8.07 -21.47 -9.01
N LEU A 13 7.42 -22.64 -8.94
CA LEU A 13 6.08 -22.83 -9.49
C LEU A 13 5.06 -21.98 -8.73
N PRO A 14 4.04 -21.45 -9.44
CA PRO A 14 2.96 -20.72 -8.79
C PRO A 14 2.21 -21.64 -7.84
N VAL A 15 2.02 -21.19 -6.59
CA VAL A 15 1.25 -21.93 -5.59
C VAL A 15 -0.23 -21.91 -5.99
N PRO A 16 -0.94 -23.05 -5.99
CA PRO A 16 -2.38 -23.10 -6.23
C PRO A 16 -3.13 -22.13 -5.30
N GLY A 17 -4.17 -21.46 -5.81
CA GLY A 17 -4.88 -20.40 -5.08
C GLY A 17 -5.38 -20.79 -3.68
N ALA A 18 -5.73 -22.07 -3.48
CA ALA A 18 -6.19 -22.61 -2.20
C ALA A 18 -5.11 -22.63 -1.10
N TRP A 19 -3.82 -22.51 -1.44
CA TRP A 19 -2.70 -22.57 -0.48
C TRP A 19 -1.90 -21.26 -0.42
N ARG A 20 -2.48 -20.17 -0.94
CA ARG A 20 -1.85 -18.84 -0.86
C ARG A 20 -1.98 -18.31 0.56
N ASP A 21 -0.88 -18.36 1.31
CA ASP A 21 -0.76 -17.66 2.58
C ASP A 21 -0.84 -16.15 2.31
N VAL A 22 -1.89 -15.50 2.80
CA VAL A 22 -2.13 -14.06 2.64
C VAL A 22 -1.50 -13.37 3.83
N THR A 23 -0.50 -12.53 3.56
CA THR A 23 0.10 -11.70 4.59
C THR A 23 -0.65 -10.39 4.69
N HIS A 24 -1.09 -10.05 5.90
CA HIS A 24 -1.70 -8.77 6.23
C HIS A 24 -0.71 -7.93 7.04
N ILE A 25 -0.50 -6.68 6.61
CA ILE A 25 0.28 -5.67 7.30
C ILE A 25 -0.65 -4.52 7.61
N VAL A 26 -0.85 -4.28 8.91
CA VAL A 26 -1.78 -3.26 9.40
C VAL A 26 -1.00 -2.19 10.13
N ASN A 27 -1.24 -0.94 9.76
CA ASN A 27 -0.69 0.23 10.42
C ASN A 27 -1.82 1.19 10.75
N GLU A 28 -1.75 1.82 11.92
CA GLU A 28 -2.74 2.78 12.38
C GLU A 28 -2.02 3.98 13.00
N VAL A 29 -2.53 5.18 12.72
CA VAL A 29 -2.03 6.43 13.29
C VAL A 29 -3.20 7.42 13.44
N THR A 30 -3.13 8.28 14.46
CA THR A 30 -4.03 9.43 14.57
C THR A 30 -3.31 10.65 14.01
N ILE A 31 -3.97 11.34 13.08
CA ILE A 31 -3.43 12.51 12.37
C ILE A 31 -4.26 13.72 12.79
N ALA A 32 -3.64 14.79 13.26
CA ALA A 32 -4.33 16.01 13.69
C ALA A 32 -4.83 16.88 12.51
N GLN A 33 -5.59 16.27 11.60
CA GLN A 33 -6.23 16.88 10.43
C GLN A 33 -7.65 16.32 10.22
N PRO A 34 -8.55 17.06 9.56
CA PRO A 34 -9.87 16.56 9.16
C PRO A 34 -9.77 15.35 8.22
N ASP A 35 -10.70 14.41 8.37
CA ASP A 35 -10.71 13.14 7.63
C ASP A 35 -10.79 13.33 6.12
N ALA A 36 -11.55 14.32 5.65
CA ALA A 36 -11.61 14.72 4.25
C ALA A 36 -10.24 15.16 3.69
N VAL A 37 -9.45 15.89 4.48
CA VAL A 37 -8.11 16.35 4.07
C VAL A 37 -7.14 15.19 4.01
N VAL A 38 -7.16 14.33 5.04
CA VAL A 38 -6.34 13.10 5.06
C VAL A 38 -6.70 12.21 3.87
N PHE A 39 -8.00 12.00 3.64
CA PHE A 39 -8.53 11.16 2.56
C PHE A 39 -8.04 11.62 1.19
N ASP A 40 -8.25 12.89 0.85
CA ASP A 40 -7.86 13.42 -0.46
C ASP A 40 -6.34 13.32 -0.64
N TYR A 41 -5.57 13.56 0.42
CA TYR A 41 -4.12 13.45 0.36
C TYR A 41 -3.65 12.02 0.06
N VAL A 42 -4.13 11.02 0.81
CA VAL A 42 -3.68 9.62 0.67
C VAL A 42 -4.20 8.92 -0.58
N SER A 43 -5.36 9.35 -1.10
CA SER A 43 -5.94 8.81 -2.33
C SER A 43 -5.43 9.51 -3.60
N THR A 44 -4.59 10.55 -3.46
CA THR A 44 -3.90 11.23 -4.57
C THR A 44 -2.50 10.63 -4.77
N PRO A 45 -2.24 9.90 -5.87
CA PRO A 45 -1.02 9.11 -6.01
C PRO A 45 0.29 9.88 -6.06
N ALA A 46 0.29 11.12 -6.57
CA ALA A 46 1.48 11.96 -6.61
C ALA A 46 2.06 12.24 -5.22
N ASN A 47 1.25 12.12 -4.15
CA ASN A 47 1.69 12.32 -2.78
C ASN A 47 2.37 11.09 -2.16
N TRP A 48 2.26 9.89 -2.76
CA TRP A 48 2.76 8.67 -2.13
C TRP A 48 4.28 8.66 -1.84
N PRO A 49 5.14 9.18 -2.74
CA PRO A 49 6.57 9.26 -2.47
C PRO A 49 6.94 10.16 -1.28
N ASP A 50 6.08 11.11 -0.91
CA ASP A 50 6.34 12.04 0.21
C ASP A 50 6.31 11.33 1.56
N TRP A 51 5.55 10.24 1.69
CA TRP A 51 5.34 9.59 2.99
C TRP A 51 5.66 8.09 2.98
N HIS A 52 5.48 7.36 1.87
CA HIS A 52 5.73 5.93 1.83
C HIS A 52 7.16 5.62 1.37
N PRO A 53 8.06 5.07 2.23
CA PRO A 53 9.48 4.87 1.89
C PRO A 53 9.70 4.00 0.65
N SER A 54 8.82 3.04 0.42
CA SER A 54 8.90 2.12 -0.72
C SER A 54 8.36 2.71 -2.03
N SER A 55 7.69 3.87 -2.01
CA SER A 55 7.16 4.54 -3.20
C SER A 55 8.21 5.47 -3.78
N LEU A 56 8.77 5.16 -4.94
CA LEU A 56 9.83 5.98 -5.55
C LEU A 56 9.29 7.03 -6.50
N ALA A 57 8.28 6.67 -7.29
CA ALA A 57 7.67 7.55 -8.28
C ALA A 57 6.32 6.98 -8.72
N VAL A 58 5.42 7.87 -9.13
CA VAL A 58 4.09 7.52 -9.59
C VAL A 58 3.79 8.21 -10.92
N ALA A 59 3.18 7.50 -11.87
CA ALA A 59 2.89 7.99 -13.21
C ALA A 59 1.47 7.59 -13.67
N GLY A 60 0.83 8.44 -14.48
CA GLY A 60 -0.54 8.27 -14.95
C GLY A 60 -1.47 9.33 -14.33
N ALA A 61 -2.71 8.94 -14.04
CA ALA A 61 -3.63 9.75 -13.23
C ALA A 61 -3.07 9.81 -11.80
N ALA A 62 -2.34 10.85 -11.45
CA ALA A 62 -1.61 10.94 -10.18
C ALA A 62 -1.88 12.25 -9.42
N ASP A 63 -2.41 13.27 -10.08
CA ASP A 63 -2.55 14.63 -9.57
C ASP A 63 -3.87 14.89 -8.81
N HIS A 64 -4.72 13.88 -8.68
CA HIS A 64 -6.01 13.98 -8.00
C HIS A 64 -6.37 12.72 -7.20
N PRO A 65 -7.35 12.81 -6.27
CA PRO A 65 -7.91 11.65 -5.58
C PRO A 65 -8.56 10.67 -6.55
N LEU A 66 -7.98 9.48 -6.73
CA LEU A 66 -8.46 8.53 -7.72
C LEU A 66 -9.85 7.96 -7.40
N VAL A 67 -10.63 7.70 -8.44
CA VAL A 67 -11.97 7.10 -8.37
C VAL A 67 -12.01 5.66 -8.90
N PRO A 68 -13.03 4.85 -8.53
CA PRO A 68 -13.10 3.45 -8.96
C PRO A 68 -12.95 3.27 -10.48
N GLY A 69 -12.11 2.32 -10.88
CA GLY A 69 -11.75 2.04 -12.27
C GLY A 69 -10.51 2.78 -12.77
N GLU A 70 -10.11 3.88 -12.13
CA GLU A 70 -8.88 4.58 -12.50
C GLU A 70 -7.63 3.80 -12.08
N GLN A 71 -6.56 4.04 -12.84
CA GLN A 71 -5.31 3.32 -12.73
C GLN A 71 -4.11 4.25 -12.68
N VAL A 72 -3.12 3.83 -11.90
CA VAL A 72 -1.83 4.51 -11.82
C VAL A 72 -0.70 3.50 -11.76
N THR A 73 0.46 3.85 -12.31
CA THR A 73 1.66 3.01 -12.23
C THR A 73 2.60 3.55 -11.16
N GLU A 74 2.87 2.75 -10.15
CA GLU A 74 3.87 3.05 -9.11
C GLU A 74 5.17 2.30 -9.39
N THR A 75 6.29 3.03 -9.35
CA THR A 75 7.62 2.43 -9.25
C THR A 75 7.98 2.32 -7.77
N PHE A 76 8.23 1.10 -7.30
CA PHE A 76 8.52 0.84 -5.89
C PHE A 76 9.92 0.26 -5.67
N LEU A 77 10.41 0.40 -4.44
CA LEU A 77 11.56 -0.30 -3.89
C LEU A 77 11.18 -0.89 -2.54
N VAL A 78 10.83 -2.17 -2.50
CA VAL A 78 10.39 -2.86 -1.29
C VAL A 78 11.44 -3.89 -0.90
N ALA A 79 11.94 -3.84 0.33
CA ALA A 79 12.94 -4.78 0.84
C ALA A 79 14.17 -4.96 -0.09
N GLY A 80 14.57 -3.90 -0.80
CA GLY A 80 15.70 -3.90 -1.74
C GLY A 80 15.37 -4.42 -3.15
N ARG A 81 14.11 -4.74 -3.46
CA ARG A 81 13.67 -5.14 -4.80
C ARG A 81 12.90 -4.01 -5.46
N ARG A 82 13.37 -3.59 -6.63
CA ARG A 82 12.71 -2.57 -7.44
C ARG A 82 11.70 -3.22 -8.39
N GLY A 83 10.56 -2.59 -8.58
CA GLY A 83 9.53 -3.06 -9.50
C GLY A 83 8.58 -1.96 -9.94
N LYS A 84 7.63 -2.33 -10.79
CA LYS A 84 6.48 -1.49 -11.16
C LYS A 84 5.21 -2.26 -10.90
N VAL A 85 4.21 -1.59 -10.33
CA VAL A 85 2.88 -2.14 -10.08
C VAL A 85 1.85 -1.18 -10.68
N VAL A 86 0.81 -1.74 -11.30
CA VAL A 86 -0.36 -0.99 -11.73
C VAL A 86 -1.41 -1.14 -10.65
N TRP A 87 -1.77 -0.02 -10.01
CA TRP A 87 -2.83 0.04 -9.02
C TRP A 87 -4.13 0.48 -9.67
N THR A 88 -5.19 -0.27 -9.45
CA THR A 88 -6.56 0.05 -9.89
C THR A 88 -7.42 0.35 -8.66
N VAL A 89 -8.14 1.46 -8.64
CA VAL A 89 -9.11 1.74 -7.57
C VAL A 89 -10.32 0.84 -7.72
N VAL A 90 -10.71 0.18 -6.63
CA VAL A 90 -11.85 -0.75 -6.62
C VAL A 90 -12.97 -0.33 -5.67
N GLU A 91 -12.67 0.48 -4.66
CA GLU A 91 -13.66 0.98 -3.72
C GLU A 91 -13.32 2.42 -3.31
N ARG A 92 -14.34 3.27 -3.24
CA ARG A 92 -14.24 4.64 -2.77
C ARG A 92 -15.53 5.04 -2.07
N SER A 93 -15.43 5.40 -0.79
CA SER A 93 -16.47 6.04 0.01
C SER A 93 -15.82 7.18 0.79
N ARG A 94 -15.80 8.38 0.22
CA ARG A 94 -15.14 9.54 0.85
C ARG A 94 -15.97 10.03 2.06
N PRO A 95 -15.36 10.36 3.21
CA PRO A 95 -13.93 10.31 3.52
C PRO A 95 -13.48 9.02 4.25
N SER A 96 -14.30 7.98 4.32
CA SER A 96 -14.10 6.86 5.26
C SER A 96 -13.35 5.65 4.69
N VAL A 97 -13.46 5.36 3.39
CA VAL A 97 -12.90 4.14 2.80
C VAL A 97 -12.34 4.39 1.40
N TRP A 98 -11.15 3.83 1.15
CA TRP A 98 -10.56 3.78 -0.18
C TRP A 98 -9.75 2.49 -0.36
N MET A 99 -9.83 1.87 -1.54
CA MET A 99 -9.13 0.60 -1.81
C MET A 99 -8.59 0.55 -3.23
N ILE A 100 -7.36 0.05 -3.34
CA ILE A 100 -6.68 -0.26 -4.61
C ILE A 100 -6.22 -1.71 -4.66
N GLN A 101 -6.28 -2.28 -5.86
CA GLN A 101 -5.72 -3.60 -6.19
C GLN A 101 -4.54 -3.44 -7.14
N GLY A 102 -3.44 -4.10 -6.81
CA GLY A 102 -2.18 -4.03 -7.53
C GLY A 102 -2.01 -5.22 -8.47
N THR A 103 -1.51 -4.94 -9.67
CA THR A 103 -1.13 -5.97 -10.65
C THR A 103 0.31 -5.75 -11.13
N ILE A 104 1.08 -6.84 -11.24
CA ILE A 104 2.44 -6.87 -11.80
C ILE A 104 2.45 -7.93 -12.89
N ASP A 105 2.78 -7.54 -14.12
CA ASP A 105 2.82 -8.44 -15.29
C ASP A 105 1.54 -9.29 -15.44
N GLY A 106 0.38 -8.67 -15.22
CA GLY A 106 -0.94 -9.31 -15.32
C GLY A 106 -1.29 -10.25 -14.15
N ARG A 107 -0.48 -10.29 -13.09
CA ARG A 107 -0.73 -11.08 -11.88
C ARG A 107 -1.07 -10.18 -10.70
N GLU A 108 -2.01 -10.62 -9.87
CA GLU A 108 -2.35 -9.94 -8.62
C GLU A 108 -1.11 -9.85 -7.71
N ALA A 109 -0.79 -8.64 -7.27
CA ALA A 109 0.37 -8.32 -6.45
C ALA A 109 0.00 -7.98 -4.99
N GLY A 110 -1.20 -7.46 -4.76
CA GLY A 110 -1.71 -7.15 -3.43
C GLY A 110 -2.88 -6.17 -3.47
N THR A 111 -3.48 -5.94 -2.30
CA THR A 111 -4.58 -5.00 -2.08
C THR A 111 -4.19 -4.06 -0.96
N VAL A 112 -4.41 -2.75 -1.14
CA VAL A 112 -4.27 -1.74 -0.08
C VAL A 112 -5.65 -1.19 0.23
N ARG A 113 -6.05 -1.22 1.49
CA ARG A 113 -7.27 -0.59 2.00
C ARG A 113 -6.92 0.49 3.01
N TYR A 114 -7.52 1.65 2.84
CA TYR A 114 -7.53 2.72 3.82
C TYR A 114 -8.90 2.79 4.48
N THR A 115 -8.90 2.89 5.81
CA THR A 115 -10.08 3.18 6.62
C THR A 115 -9.80 4.39 7.47
N LEU A 116 -10.69 5.37 7.43
CA LEU A 116 -10.58 6.63 8.14
C LEU A 116 -11.80 6.80 9.03
N ALA A 117 -11.56 7.23 10.27
CA ALA A 117 -12.61 7.56 11.21
C ALA A 117 -12.28 8.88 11.93
N PRO A 118 -13.23 9.82 12.02
CA PRO A 118 -13.01 11.05 12.77
C PRO A 118 -12.85 10.74 14.27
N THR A 119 -11.98 11.51 14.93
CA THR A 119 -11.74 11.46 16.38
C THR A 119 -11.68 12.88 16.96
N PRO A 120 -11.82 13.06 18.29
CA PRO A 120 -11.66 14.39 18.90
C PRO A 120 -10.29 15.04 18.63
N GLN A 121 -9.27 14.24 18.32
CA GLN A 121 -7.91 14.68 18.06
C GLN A 121 -7.58 14.83 16.57
N GLY A 122 -8.54 14.57 15.67
CA GLY A 122 -8.36 14.62 14.21
C GLY A 122 -8.94 13.39 13.54
N THR A 123 -8.09 12.60 12.88
CA THR A 123 -8.50 11.42 12.11
C THR A 123 -7.68 10.20 12.47
N ARG A 124 -8.36 9.11 12.82
CA ARG A 124 -7.73 7.79 12.91
C ARG A 124 -7.63 7.21 11.50
N PHE A 125 -6.42 7.16 10.97
CA PHE A 125 -6.10 6.56 9.68
C PHE A 125 -5.55 5.15 9.90
N ARG A 126 -6.18 4.17 9.26
CA ARG A 126 -5.73 2.77 9.23
C ARG A 126 -5.43 2.36 7.80
N ARG A 127 -4.24 1.80 7.60
CA ARG A 127 -3.80 1.18 6.35
C ARG A 127 -3.70 -0.33 6.54
N ASP A 128 -4.39 -1.08 5.70
CA ASP A 128 -4.30 -2.53 5.60
C ASP A 128 -3.69 -2.88 4.23
N PHE A 129 -2.53 -3.51 4.24
CA PHE A 129 -1.88 -4.03 3.04
C PHE A 129 -1.88 -5.55 3.08
N SER A 130 -2.55 -6.14 2.10
CA SER A 130 -2.71 -7.58 1.96
C SER A 130 -2.02 -8.05 0.69
N TYR A 131 -1.14 -9.04 0.77
CA TYR A 131 -0.52 -9.66 -0.41
C TYR A 131 -0.37 -11.16 -0.24
N ALA A 132 -0.55 -11.89 -1.33
CA ALA A 132 -0.33 -13.33 -1.39
C ALA A 132 1.09 -13.62 -1.86
N ALA A 133 1.72 -14.65 -1.31
CA ALA A 133 2.99 -15.12 -1.84
C ALA A 133 2.82 -15.71 -3.25
N PRO A 134 3.47 -15.16 -4.30
CA PRO A 134 3.29 -15.65 -5.68
C PRO A 134 3.94 -17.02 -5.90
N ASN A 135 4.91 -17.42 -5.07
CA ASN A 135 5.57 -18.72 -5.07
C ASN A 135 6.07 -19.11 -3.67
N LEU A 136 6.44 -20.38 -3.48
CA LEU A 136 6.83 -20.93 -2.18
C LEU A 136 8.16 -20.33 -1.67
N LEU A 137 9.07 -19.94 -2.56
CA LEU A 137 10.31 -19.25 -2.22
C LEU A 137 10.05 -17.85 -1.64
N PHE A 138 9.09 -17.12 -2.21
CA PHE A 138 8.63 -15.84 -1.68
C PHE A 138 7.96 -16.03 -0.32
N ALA A 139 7.13 -17.07 -0.14
CA ALA A 139 6.51 -17.37 1.16
C ALA A 139 7.57 -17.61 2.26
N LEU A 140 8.62 -18.38 1.94
CA LEU A 140 9.69 -18.70 2.89
C LEU A 140 10.56 -17.47 3.24
N THR A 141 10.93 -16.68 2.24
CA THR A 141 11.70 -15.43 2.44
C THR A 141 10.87 -14.36 3.13
N ASN A 142 9.56 -14.30 2.87
CA ASN A 142 8.63 -13.40 3.53
C ASN A 142 8.55 -13.64 5.02
N ARG A 143 8.37 -14.91 5.42
CA ARG A 143 8.26 -15.32 6.82
C ARG A 143 9.51 -15.02 7.66
N LEU A 144 10.70 -15.00 7.03
CA LEU A 144 11.97 -14.84 7.74
C LEU A 144 12.49 -13.40 7.77
N LEU A 145 12.37 -12.64 6.68
CA LEU A 145 13.04 -11.33 6.54
C LEU A 145 12.18 -10.24 5.89
N LEU A 146 11.43 -10.53 4.81
CA LEU A 146 10.69 -9.45 4.13
C LEU A 146 9.57 -8.89 5.01
N ARG A 147 8.81 -9.73 5.72
CA ARG A 147 7.72 -9.25 6.58
C ARG A 147 8.20 -8.19 7.56
N LYS A 148 9.31 -8.43 8.27
CA LYS A 148 9.88 -7.47 9.22
C LYS A 148 10.28 -6.15 8.57
N ARG A 149 10.87 -6.19 7.36
CA ARG A 149 11.22 -4.98 6.62
C ARG A 149 9.99 -4.22 6.15
N ILE A 150 9.00 -4.91 5.59
CA ILE A 150 7.77 -4.27 5.11
C ILE A 150 6.98 -3.68 6.29
N GLU A 151 6.94 -4.35 7.44
CA GLU A 151 6.35 -3.82 8.67
C GLU A 151 7.06 -2.55 9.16
N ALA A 152 8.41 -2.54 9.15
CA ALA A 152 9.20 -1.37 9.51
C ALA A 152 8.97 -0.20 8.53
N GLU A 153 9.05 -0.46 7.22
CA GLU A 153 8.77 0.52 6.15
C GLU A 153 7.34 1.08 6.30
N SER A 154 6.35 0.25 6.63
CA SER A 154 4.96 0.68 6.76
C SER A 154 4.70 1.47 8.05
N THR A 155 5.42 1.16 9.14
CA THR A 155 5.35 1.91 10.40
C THR A 155 5.97 3.30 10.23
N GLU A 156 7.11 3.36 9.55
CA GLU A 156 7.74 4.62 9.16
C GLU A 156 6.81 5.44 8.25
N ALA A 157 6.13 4.79 7.30
CA ALA A 157 5.22 5.45 6.38
C ALA A 157 4.10 6.22 7.09
N VAL A 158 3.41 5.59 8.05
CA VAL A 158 2.32 6.26 8.78
C VAL A 158 2.83 7.39 9.69
N THR A 159 4.07 7.28 10.18
CA THR A 159 4.71 8.33 10.98
C THR A 159 5.05 9.54 10.11
N ARG A 160 5.65 9.33 8.94
CA ARG A 160 5.92 10.39 7.94
C ARG A 160 4.62 11.03 7.46
N LEU A 161 3.58 10.23 7.23
CA LEU A 161 2.26 10.72 6.81
C LEU A 161 1.66 11.70 7.83
N SER A 162 1.65 11.33 9.13
CA SER A 162 1.20 12.22 10.21
C SER A 162 2.03 13.52 10.21
N ALA A 163 3.36 13.42 10.18
CA ALA A 163 4.23 14.60 10.19
C ALA A 163 3.99 15.54 8.99
N VAL A 164 3.86 15.00 7.76
CA VAL A 164 3.61 15.79 6.55
C VAL A 164 2.25 16.50 6.62
N LEU A 165 1.22 15.79 7.08
CA LEU A 165 -0.13 16.34 7.16
C LEU A 165 -0.29 17.35 8.30
N GLU A 166 0.37 17.15 9.43
CA GLU A 166 0.33 18.08 10.57
C GLU A 166 1.17 19.35 10.32
N ALA A 167 2.23 19.24 9.52
CA ALA A 167 2.98 20.40 9.06
C ALA A 167 2.18 21.29 8.07
N ARG A 168 1.17 20.73 7.39
CA ARG A 168 0.25 21.53 6.56
C ARG A 168 -0.65 22.32 7.49
N LYS A 169 -0.58 23.65 7.43
CA LYS A 169 -1.59 24.48 8.10
C LYS A 169 -2.97 24.05 7.59
N PRO A 170 -3.98 23.86 8.47
CA PRO A 170 -5.34 23.64 8.00
C PRO A 170 -5.68 24.76 7.02
N ALA A 171 -6.15 24.39 5.83
CA ALA A 171 -6.69 25.36 4.89
C ALA A 171 -7.76 26.12 5.67
N ALA A 172 -7.55 27.44 5.84
CA ALA A 172 -8.54 28.30 6.46
C ALA A 172 -9.87 28.02 5.74
N GLY A 173 -10.85 27.54 6.50
CA GLY A 173 -12.13 27.12 5.94
C GLY A 173 -12.66 28.23 5.04
N THR A 174 -13.05 27.87 3.83
CA THR A 174 -13.92 28.71 3.02
C THR A 174 -15.27 28.74 3.74
N GLY A 175 -15.38 29.64 4.71
CA GLY A 175 -16.66 30.16 5.15
C GLY A 175 -17.26 30.95 4.00
N GLY A 176 -18.47 30.56 3.61
CA GLY A 176 -19.30 31.17 2.58
C GLY A 176 -20.59 30.36 2.46
#